data_AF-A0A317JC67-F1
#
_entry.id   AF-A0A317JC67-F1
#
_cell.length_a   1.000
_cell.length_b   1.000
_cell.length_c   1.000
_cell.angle_alpha   90.00
_cell.angle_beta   90.00
_cell.angle_gamma   90.00
#
_symmetry.space_group_name_H-M   'P 1'
#
loop_
_entity.id
_entity.type
_entity.pdbx_description
1 polymer ?
#
loop_
_entity_poly.entity_id
_entity_poly.type
_entity_poly.pdbx_seq_one_letter_code
_entity_poly.pdbx_strand_id
1 'polypeptide(L)'
;MHGYDKNSPIGHAFGPRNRFNYIAFKNAVHKECKKNITIYEFRVHKTTLHKKVIIVDDTVIAGSSNFGYKSLDPDSDHEIHFIAKSASFTEQTLEAIKVDCQENHSKPNSKVQG
;
A
#
# COMPACT_ATOMS: atom_id res chain seq x y z
N MET A 1 -14.71 -5.73 3.10
CA MET A 1 -15.52 -4.88 2.20
C MET A 1 -15.74 -3.52 2.87
N HIS A 2 -14.81 -2.54 2.78
CA HIS A 2 -15.04 -1.17 3.29
C HIS A 2 -14.27 -0.06 2.53
N GLY A 3 -14.18 -0.15 1.20
CA GLY A 3 -13.82 1.02 0.38
C GLY A 3 -15.06 1.87 0.10
N TYR A 4 -15.54 2.64 1.08
CA TYR A 4 -16.68 3.56 0.85
C TYR A 4 -16.23 4.78 0.05
N ASP A 5 -16.92 5.05 -1.06
CA ASP A 5 -16.57 6.12 -2.01
C ASP A 5 -16.45 7.51 -1.36
N LYS A 6 -17.29 7.77 -0.35
CA LYS A 6 -17.32 9.02 0.41
C LYS A 6 -16.03 9.32 1.19
N ASN A 7 -15.22 8.29 1.46
CA ASN A 7 -13.94 8.42 2.19
C ASN A 7 -12.74 8.37 1.24
N SER A 8 -12.97 8.23 -0.07
CA SER A 8 -11.89 8.28 -1.05
C SER A 8 -11.58 9.73 -1.36
N PRO A 9 -10.30 10.16 -1.37
CA PRO A 9 -9.95 11.50 -1.81
C PRO A 9 -10.49 11.74 -3.23
N ILE A 10 -10.93 12.96 -3.52
CA ILE A 10 -11.41 13.38 -4.84
C ILE A 10 -10.21 13.30 -5.80
N GLY A 11 -10.02 12.14 -6.43
CA GLY A 11 -8.94 11.91 -7.35
C GLY A 11 -9.18 12.60 -8.68
N HIS A 12 -8.12 13.19 -9.26
CA HIS A 12 -8.14 13.68 -10.63
C HIS A 12 -8.50 12.52 -11.59
N ALA A 13 -9.48 12.76 -12.47
CA ALA A 13 -10.04 11.75 -13.37
C ALA A 13 -9.09 11.47 -14.55
N PHE A 14 -8.06 10.66 -14.33
CA PHE A 14 -7.09 10.25 -15.37
C PHE A 14 -7.15 8.74 -15.68
N GLY A 15 -8.33 8.14 -15.55
CA GLY A 15 -8.55 6.72 -15.88
C GLY A 15 -9.67 6.10 -15.04
N PRO A 16 -10.10 4.87 -15.36
CA PRO A 16 -11.00 4.14 -14.47
C PRO A 16 -10.39 4.12 -13.08
N ARG A 17 -11.14 4.58 -12.06
CA ARG A 17 -10.67 4.53 -10.67
C ARG A 17 -10.12 3.14 -10.46
N ASN A 18 -8.87 3.04 -9.99
CA ASN A 18 -8.27 1.78 -9.59
C ASN A 18 -8.92 1.30 -8.27
N ARG A 19 -10.25 1.24 -8.24
CA ARG A 19 -11.10 0.42 -7.38
C ARG A 19 -10.97 -1.06 -7.77
N PHE A 20 -9.85 -1.46 -8.38
CA PHE A 20 -9.46 -2.86 -8.40
C PHE A 20 -9.17 -3.24 -6.96
N ASN A 21 -10.30 -3.55 -6.33
CA ASN A 21 -10.48 -4.09 -5.02
C ASN A 21 -9.46 -5.21 -4.91
N TYR A 22 -8.50 -5.14 -3.99
CA TYR A 22 -7.53 -6.23 -3.79
C TYR A 22 -8.24 -7.59 -3.62
N ILE A 23 -9.53 -7.59 -3.26
CA ILE A 23 -10.44 -8.73 -3.32
C ILE A 23 -10.63 -9.31 -4.74
N ALA A 24 -10.83 -8.48 -5.78
CA ALA A 24 -10.94 -8.93 -7.17
C ALA A 24 -9.63 -9.59 -7.64
N PHE A 25 -8.47 -8.98 -7.31
CA PHE A 25 -7.17 -9.60 -7.57
C PHE A 25 -7.02 -10.93 -6.83
N LYS A 26 -7.30 -10.96 -5.52
CA LYS A 26 -7.30 -12.19 -4.71
C LYS A 26 -8.26 -13.24 -5.27
N ASN A 27 -9.37 -12.84 -5.89
CA ASN A 27 -10.35 -13.75 -6.48
C ASN A 27 -9.87 -14.36 -7.80
N ALA A 28 -9.09 -13.62 -8.59
CA ALA A 28 -8.49 -14.09 -9.85
C ALA A 28 -7.33 -15.08 -9.64
N VAL A 29 -6.70 -15.09 -8.47
CA VAL A 29 -5.61 -16.02 -8.14
C VAL A 29 -6.16 -17.44 -7.91
N HIS A 30 -5.46 -18.47 -8.38
CA HIS A 30 -5.82 -19.88 -8.16
C HIS A 30 -6.00 -20.18 -6.66
N LYS A 31 -7.01 -20.98 -6.29
CA LYS A 31 -7.43 -21.20 -4.89
C LYS A 31 -6.27 -21.63 -3.99
N GLU A 32 -5.37 -22.48 -4.50
CA GLU A 32 -4.21 -22.97 -3.76
C GLU A 32 -3.15 -21.89 -3.50
N CYS A 33 -3.02 -20.92 -4.40
CA CYS A 33 -2.07 -19.81 -4.27
C CYS A 33 -2.61 -18.71 -3.33
N LYS A 34 -3.93 -18.63 -3.13
CA LYS A 34 -4.54 -17.63 -2.22
C LYS A 34 -4.03 -17.75 -0.78
N LYS A 35 -3.58 -18.92 -0.35
CA LYS A 35 -3.00 -19.14 0.99
C LYS A 35 -1.67 -18.41 1.21
N ASN A 36 -0.98 -18.06 0.11
CA ASN A 36 0.29 -17.33 0.13
C ASN A 36 0.09 -15.81 0.01
N ILE A 37 -1.16 -15.32 0.01
CA ILE A 37 -1.48 -13.90 -0.16
C ILE A 37 -2.07 -13.35 1.14
N THR A 38 -1.35 -12.39 1.70
CA THR A 38 -1.82 -11.59 2.84
C THR A 38 -2.01 -10.15 2.38
N ILE A 39 -3.17 -9.57 2.68
CA ILE A 39 -3.51 -8.18 2.35
C ILE A 39 -3.75 -7.46 3.68
N TYR A 40 -3.03 -6.36 3.88
CA TYR A 40 -3.21 -5.48 5.02
C TYR A 40 -3.93 -4.20 4.57
N GLU A 41 -4.97 -3.82 5.30
CA GLU A 41 -5.65 -2.53 5.12
C GLU A 41 -5.31 -1.64 6.31
N PHE A 42 -4.83 -0.41 6.04
CA PHE A 42 -4.54 0.53 7.11
C PHE A 42 -5.83 1.02 7.75
N ARG A 43 -5.96 0.86 9.07
CA ARG A 43 -7.16 1.21 9.84
C ARG A 43 -7.14 2.64 10.41
N VAL A 44 -6.10 3.43 10.12
CA VAL A 44 -5.90 4.76 10.70
C VAL A 44 -6.22 5.84 9.68
N HIS A 45 -7.12 6.76 10.03
CA HIS A 45 -7.63 7.81 9.15
C HIS A 45 -6.65 8.97 8.89
N LYS A 46 -5.45 9.00 9.52
CA LYS A 46 -4.60 10.21 9.56
C LYS A 46 -3.13 10.05 9.14
N THR A 47 -2.64 8.85 8.86
CA THR A 47 -1.24 8.69 8.41
C THR A 47 -1.24 8.46 6.91
N THR A 48 -0.90 9.49 6.13
CA THR A 48 -0.74 9.38 4.68
C THR A 48 0.55 8.62 4.38
N LEU A 49 0.48 7.28 4.38
CA LEU A 49 1.55 6.44 3.86
C LEU A 49 1.61 6.62 2.34
N HIS A 50 2.75 7.11 1.85
CA HIS A 50 2.97 7.43 0.43
C HIS A 50 4.18 6.70 -0.17
N LYS A 51 4.77 5.76 0.59
CA LYS A 51 5.87 4.89 0.14
C LYS A 51 5.32 3.89 -0.88
N LYS A 52 6.03 3.70 -1.99
CA LYS A 52 5.74 2.69 -3.01
C LYS A 52 6.95 1.79 -3.14
N VAL A 53 6.80 0.56 -2.68
CA VAL A 53 7.91 -0.37 -2.51
C VAL A 53 7.45 -1.78 -2.90
N ILE A 54 8.26 -2.47 -3.70
CA ILE A 54 8.20 -3.91 -3.93
C ILE A 54 9.47 -4.51 -3.35
N ILE A 55 9.33 -5.62 -2.63
CA ILE A 55 10.44 -6.40 -2.09
C ILE A 55 10.32 -7.82 -2.66
N VAL A 56 11.40 -8.31 -3.28
CA VAL A 56 11.53 -9.68 -3.77
C VAL A 56 12.86 -10.21 -3.29
N ASP A 57 12.85 -11.24 -2.46
CA ASP A 57 14.04 -11.84 -1.85
C ASP A 57 14.94 -10.78 -1.18
N ASP A 58 16.15 -10.55 -1.72
CA ASP A 58 17.15 -9.58 -1.25
C ASP A 58 17.12 -8.25 -2.04
N THR A 59 16.06 -8.02 -2.82
CA THR A 59 15.94 -6.90 -3.75
C THR A 59 14.77 -5.98 -3.38
N VAL A 60 15.06 -4.69 -3.30
CA VAL A 60 14.08 -3.62 -3.10
C VAL A 60 13.94 -2.81 -4.39
N ILE A 61 12.71 -2.65 -4.85
CA ILE A 61 12.32 -1.75 -5.94
C ILE A 61 11.42 -0.67 -5.34
N ALA A 62 11.85 0.58 -5.40
CA ALA A 62 11.06 1.70 -4.88
C ALA A 62 11.15 2.91 -5.80
N GLY A 63 10.20 3.82 -5.66
CA GLY A 63 10.13 5.00 -6.53
C GLY A 63 8.86 5.81 -6.36
N SER A 64 8.56 6.61 -7.40
CA SER A 64 7.39 7.50 -7.42
C SER A 64 6.11 6.86 -7.93
N SER A 65 6.20 5.74 -8.69
CA SER A 65 5.05 5.08 -9.33
C SER A 65 4.10 4.41 -8.33
N ASN A 66 2.83 4.77 -8.41
CA ASN A 66 1.77 4.00 -7.76
C ASN A 66 1.54 2.68 -8.50
N PHE A 67 1.09 1.63 -7.82
CA PHE A 67 0.69 0.38 -8.48
C PHE A 67 -0.72 0.49 -9.07
N GLY A 68 -0.90 1.44 -10.00
CA GLY A 68 -2.18 1.64 -10.68
C GLY A 68 -2.04 2.27 -12.05
N TYR A 69 -3.15 2.23 -12.80
CA TYR A 69 -3.20 2.55 -14.23
C TYR A 69 -2.41 3.81 -14.60
N LYS A 70 -2.61 4.91 -13.88
CA LYS A 70 -1.94 6.19 -14.15
C LYS A 70 -0.42 6.09 -14.18
N SER A 71 0.18 5.44 -13.19
CA SER A 71 1.65 5.34 -13.11
C SER A 71 2.23 4.16 -13.91
N LEU A 72 1.38 3.35 -14.56
CA LEU A 72 1.76 2.28 -15.48
C LEU A 72 1.56 2.67 -16.96
N ASP A 73 0.84 3.76 -17.20
CA ASP A 73 0.72 4.38 -18.51
C ASP A 73 1.96 5.28 -18.74
N PRO A 74 2.87 4.92 -19.66
CA PRO A 74 4.10 5.66 -19.88
C PRO A 74 3.86 7.11 -20.34
N ASP A 75 2.67 7.41 -20.86
CA ASP A 75 2.31 8.74 -21.35
C ASP A 75 1.65 9.63 -20.27
N SER A 76 1.43 9.12 -19.05
CA SER A 76 0.71 9.87 -18.01
C SER A 76 1.59 10.54 -16.96
N ASP A 77 2.64 9.90 -16.45
CA ASP A 77 3.52 10.44 -15.39
C ASP A 77 5.00 10.13 -15.70
N HIS A 78 5.90 11.08 -15.44
CA HIS A 78 7.33 10.82 -15.46
C HIS A 78 7.76 10.19 -14.13
N GLU A 79 7.86 8.87 -14.12
CA GLU A 79 8.17 8.10 -12.93
C GLU A 79 9.68 7.80 -12.80
N ILE A 80 10.18 7.79 -11.56
CA ILE A 80 11.58 7.45 -11.24
C ILE A 80 11.60 6.23 -10.31
N HIS A 81 12.49 5.30 -10.63
CA HIS A 81 12.69 4.07 -9.88
C HIS A 81 14.15 3.86 -9.54
N PHE A 82 14.40 3.25 -8.38
CA PHE A 82 15.68 2.66 -8.06
C PHE A 82 15.49 1.19 -7.69
N ILE A 83 16.54 0.41 -7.97
CA ILE A 83 16.63 -1.01 -7.64
C ILE A 83 17.86 -1.17 -6.76
N ALA A 84 17.67 -1.72 -5.56
CA ALA A 84 18.73 -2.01 -4.62
C ALA A 84 18.75 -3.52 -4.32
N LYS A 85 19.81 -4.21 -4.75
CA LYS A 85 20.05 -5.62 -4.39
C LYS A 85 20.98 -5.67 -3.18
N SER A 86 20.39 -5.83 -2.00
CA SER A 86 21.09 -5.87 -0.72
C SER A 86 20.19 -6.45 0.36
N ALA A 87 20.66 -7.52 1.00
CA ALA A 87 19.96 -8.15 2.12
C ALA A 87 19.77 -7.19 3.30
N SER A 88 20.81 -6.43 3.67
CA SER A 88 20.73 -5.49 4.80
C SER A 88 19.77 -4.34 4.53
N PHE A 89 19.73 -3.83 3.30
CA PHE A 89 18.77 -2.79 2.93
C PHE A 89 17.33 -3.33 2.89
N THR A 90 17.17 -4.58 2.46
CA THR A 90 15.87 -5.27 2.49
C THR A 90 15.35 -5.43 3.91
N GLU A 91 16.20 -5.89 4.84
CA GLU A 91 15.85 -6.03 6.25
C GLU A 91 15.41 -4.69 6.88
N GLN A 92 16.18 -3.63 6.66
CA GLN A 92 15.85 -2.28 7.13
C GLN A 92 14.51 -1.79 6.55
N THR A 93 14.26 -2.06 5.27
CA THR A 93 13.01 -1.68 4.60
C THR A 93 11.82 -2.44 5.19
N LEU A 94 11.97 -3.75 5.44
CA LEU A 94 10.93 -4.56 6.09
C LEU A 94 10.63 -4.09 7.51
N GLU A 95 11.64 -3.66 8.26
CA GLU A 95 11.45 -3.11 9.61
C GLU A 95 10.68 -1.80 9.60
N ALA A 96 11.00 -0.89 8.67
CA ALA A 96 10.22 0.34 8.49
C ALA A 96 8.75 0.06 8.14
N ILE A 97 8.48 -0.96 7.31
CA ILE A 97 7.11 -1.40 6.99
C ILE A 97 6.40 -1.96 8.22
N LYS A 98 7.09 -2.72 9.09
CA LYS A 98 6.50 -3.25 10.33
C LYS A 98 6.06 -2.12 11.26
N VAL A 99 6.88 -1.09 11.42
CA VAL A 99 6.52 0.12 12.21
C VAL A 99 5.27 0.78 11.64
N ASP A 100 5.22 0.96 10.31
CA ASP A 100 4.03 1.51 9.62
C ASP A 100 2.77 0.64 9.82
N CYS A 101 2.93 -0.67 10.01
CA CYS A 101 1.84 -1.62 10.25
C CYS A 101 1.46 -1.78 11.74
N GLN A 102 2.34 -1.44 12.69
CA GLN A 102 2.19 -1.82 14.11
C GLN A 102 1.55 -0.76 15.03
N GLU A 103 1.33 0.49 14.63
CA GLU A 103 0.77 1.51 15.57
C GLU A 103 -0.62 2.05 15.21
N ASN A 104 -1.64 1.49 15.88
CA ASN A 104 -2.42 2.18 16.92
C ASN A 104 -3.39 1.20 17.61
N HIS A 105 -2.86 0.35 18.48
CA HIS A 105 -3.64 -0.39 19.48
C HIS A 105 -3.46 0.16 20.89
N SER A 106 -3.31 1.49 21.08
CA SER A 106 -3.29 2.06 22.44
C SER A 106 -3.34 3.59 22.47
N LYS A 107 -4.55 4.15 22.59
CA LYS A 107 -4.83 5.20 23.59
C LYS A 107 -6.23 4.95 24.16
N PRO A 108 -6.37 4.59 25.46
CA PRO A 108 -7.69 4.65 26.10
C PRO A 108 -8.13 6.12 26.13
N ASN A 109 -9.38 6.37 25.75
CA ASN A 109 -10.02 7.67 25.91
C ASN A 109 -9.98 8.06 27.39
N SER A 110 -9.03 8.91 27.81
CA SER A 110 -9.19 9.70 29.01
C SER A 110 -10.28 10.74 28.71
N LYS A 111 -11.53 10.38 29.03
CA LYS A 111 -12.63 11.34 29.08
C LYS A 111 -12.22 12.45 30.04
N VAL A 112 -12.29 13.67 29.55
CA VAL A 112 -12.45 14.87 30.35
C VAL A 112 -13.79 14.73 31.11
N GLN A 113 -13.73 14.70 32.43
CA GLN A 113 -14.79 15.12 33.34
C GLN A 113 -14.11 16.18 34.22
N GLY A 114 -14.54 17.45 34.26
CA GLY A 114 -15.91 17.93 34.25
C GLY A 114 -16.36 18.02 35.69
#